data_AF-A0A4R6JB22-F1
#
_entry.id   AF-A0A4R6JB22-F1
#
_cell.length_a   1.000
_cell.length_b   1.000
_cell.length_c   1.000
_cell.angle_alpha   90.00
_cell.angle_beta   90.00
_cell.angle_gamma   90.00
#
_symmetry.space_group_name_H-M   'P 1'
#
loop_
_entity.id
_entity.type
_entity.pdbx_description
1 polymer ?
#
loop_
_entity_poly.entity_id
_entity_poly.type
_entity_poly.pdbx_seq_one_letter_code
_entity_poly.pdbx_strand_id
1 'polypeptide(L)'
;MSFTRVRAFFVVGVLALAAIIVVVVAVVRDTQADAVAGPQCPPGAPRVSLTLPDEASQVKLRVLNGTSTPGLADQVTQEFKNRGFVMQKAGENKNKLAKIAVVRYGPKTAGAAHWIRAFFLGEAEPQYSPARTSDVIDIVVGAQYRQLATRTEVNQSLAQLSEPELPPGACLA
;
A
#
# COMPACT_ATOMS: atom_id res chain seq x y z
N MET A 1 -30.14 53.44 32.38
CA MET A 1 -29.94 52.08 31.83
C MET A 1 -29.11 51.30 32.84
N SER A 2 -29.62 50.20 33.41
CA SER A 2 -28.99 49.59 34.59
C SER A 2 -27.61 49.01 34.26
N PHE A 3 -26.62 49.34 35.10
CA PHE A 3 -25.21 48.93 34.98
C PHE A 3 -25.02 47.41 34.78
N THR A 4 -26.01 46.60 35.19
CA THR A 4 -26.04 45.15 35.00
C THR A 4 -26.08 44.72 33.54
N ARG A 5 -26.80 45.45 32.66
CA ARG A 5 -26.88 45.12 31.23
C ARG A 5 -25.58 45.44 30.50
N VAL A 6 -24.94 46.56 30.85
CA VAL A 6 -23.64 46.97 30.27
C VAL A 6 -22.54 45.96 30.62
N ARG A 7 -22.51 45.47 31.87
CA ARG A 7 -21.56 44.43 32.30
C ARG A 7 -21.79 43.09 31.59
N ALA A 8 -23.05 42.69 31.38
CA ALA A 8 -23.37 41.46 30.66
C ALA A 8 -22.91 41.52 29.19
N PHE A 9 -23.15 42.63 28.48
CA PHE A 9 -22.66 42.81 27.12
C PHE A 9 -21.14 42.83 27.03
N PHE A 10 -20.45 43.40 28.02
CA PHE A 10 -19.00 43.40 28.07
C PHE A 10 -18.43 41.98 28.23
N VAL A 11 -19.00 41.17 29.14
CA VAL A 11 -18.59 39.78 29.34
C VAL A 11 -18.84 38.93 28.10
N VAL A 12 -20.01 39.08 27.46
CA VAL A 12 -20.33 38.37 26.21
C VAL A 12 -19.39 38.80 25.08
N GLY A 13 -19.06 40.09 24.98
CA GLY A 13 -18.11 40.62 24.00
C GLY A 13 -16.71 40.04 24.18
N VAL A 14 -16.21 39.99 25.42
CA VAL A 14 -14.89 39.40 25.73
C VAL A 14 -14.86 37.91 25.41
N LEU A 15 -15.92 37.15 25.74
CA LEU A 15 -16.01 35.73 25.42
C LEU A 15 -16.07 35.48 23.91
N ALA A 16 -16.81 36.30 23.16
CA ALA A 16 -16.86 36.22 21.70
C ALA A 16 -15.48 36.50 21.08
N LEU A 17 -14.77 37.51 21.60
CA LEU A 17 -13.45 37.89 21.11
C LEU A 17 -12.39 36.81 21.41
N ALA A 18 -12.46 36.21 22.61
CA ALA A 18 -11.63 35.06 22.96
C ALA A 18 -11.91 33.85 22.06
N ALA A 19 -13.18 33.54 21.77
CA ALA A 19 -13.56 32.46 20.87
C ALA A 19 -13.01 32.69 19.45
N ILE A 20 -13.11 33.92 18.92
CA ILE A 20 -12.55 34.27 17.60
C ILE A 20 -11.04 34.07 17.57
N ILE A 21 -10.32 34.52 18.61
CA ILE A 21 -8.86 34.33 18.71
C ILE A 21 -8.50 32.85 18.70
N VAL A 22 -9.22 32.02 19.48
CA VAL A 22 -8.99 30.57 19.51
C VAL A 22 -9.22 29.93 18.14
N VAL A 23 -10.29 30.31 17.44
CA VAL A 23 -10.56 29.80 16.07
C VAL A 23 -9.45 30.21 15.12
N VAL A 24 -9.01 31.47 15.12
CA VAL A 24 -7.93 31.94 14.23
C VAL A 24 -6.62 31.23 14.54
N VAL A 25 -6.26 31.06 15.82
CA VAL A 25 -5.04 30.34 16.21
C VAL A 25 -5.13 28.87 15.82
N ALA A 26 -6.28 28.22 15.98
CA ALA A 26 -6.49 26.84 15.57
C ALA A 26 -6.33 26.67 14.05
N VAL A 27 -6.88 27.59 13.25
CA VAL A 27 -6.76 27.58 11.79
C VAL A 27 -5.33 27.86 11.32
N VAL A 28 -4.63 28.82 11.93
CA VAL A 28 -3.25 29.18 11.55
C VAL A 28 -2.23 28.13 12.00
N ARG A 29 -2.46 27.49 13.14
CA ARG A 29 -1.62 26.39 13.65
C ARG A 29 -2.00 25.03 13.08
N ASP A 30 -2.94 24.98 12.15
CA ASP A 30 -3.31 23.76 11.46
C ASP A 30 -2.18 23.35 10.51
N THR A 31 -1.22 22.61 11.08
CA THR A 31 -0.05 22.06 10.38
C THR A 31 -0.41 20.88 9.46
N GLN A 32 -1.69 20.50 9.40
CA GLN A 32 -2.17 19.47 8.48
C GLN A 32 -2.10 19.93 7.01
N ALA A 33 -2.05 21.25 6.76
CA ALA A 33 -1.91 21.80 5.41
C ALA A 33 -0.51 21.53 4.80
N ASP A 34 0.53 21.49 5.62
CA ASP A 34 1.90 21.22 5.17
C ASP A 34 2.18 19.73 4.91
N ALA A 35 1.32 18.82 5.42
CA ALA A 35 1.42 17.38 5.17
C ALA A 35 1.09 16.98 3.72
N VAL A 36 0.54 17.90 2.92
CA VAL A 36 0.17 17.65 1.50
C VAL A 36 1.32 17.96 0.54
N ALA A 37 2.34 18.70 0.98
CA ALA A 37 3.56 18.91 0.21
C ALA A 37 4.54 17.77 0.49
N GLY A 38 4.30 16.61 -0.14
CA GLY A 38 5.25 15.49 -0.10
C GLY A 38 6.68 15.93 -0.48
N PRO A 39 7.72 15.24 0.02
CA PRO A 39 9.12 15.59 -0.25
C PRO A 39 9.35 15.80 -1.74
N GLN A 40 9.97 16.92 -2.12
CA GLN A 40 10.30 17.23 -3.51
C GLN A 40 11.21 16.13 -4.07
N CYS A 41 10.63 15.26 -4.89
CA CYS A 41 11.35 14.11 -5.39
C CYS A 41 12.53 14.51 -6.26
N PRO A 42 13.69 13.84 -6.14
CA PRO A 42 14.82 14.07 -7.02
C PRO A 42 14.40 13.89 -8.49
N PRO A 43 14.95 14.71 -9.41
CA PRO A 43 14.67 14.57 -10.84
C PRO A 43 15.06 13.16 -11.32
N GLY A 44 14.11 12.45 -11.93
CA GLY A 44 14.30 11.08 -12.43
C GLY A 44 13.95 9.96 -11.43
N ALA A 45 13.61 10.28 -10.18
CA ALA A 45 13.12 9.28 -9.24
C ALA A 45 11.72 8.77 -9.64
N PRO A 46 11.51 7.45 -9.78
CA PRO A 46 10.18 6.91 -10.05
C PRO A 46 9.24 7.21 -8.88
N ARG A 47 8.09 7.81 -9.19
CA ARG A 47 7.00 8.07 -8.24
C ARG A 47 6.31 6.75 -7.88
N VAL A 48 6.14 6.51 -6.59
CA VAL A 48 5.57 5.28 -6.03
C VAL A 48 4.43 5.63 -5.10
N SER A 49 3.27 5.03 -5.33
CA SER A 49 2.19 5.01 -4.36
C SER A 49 2.30 3.73 -3.53
N LEU A 50 2.33 3.90 -2.21
CA LEU A 50 2.27 2.82 -1.24
C LEU A 50 0.83 2.52 -0.79
N THR A 51 -0.15 3.23 -1.34
CA THR A 51 -1.56 3.01 -1.07
C THR A 51 -1.95 1.60 -1.47
N LEU A 52 -2.61 0.91 -0.54
CA LEU A 52 -3.17 -0.42 -0.79
C LEU A 52 -4.37 -0.29 -1.74
N PRO A 53 -4.53 -1.21 -2.72
CA PRO A 53 -5.72 -1.26 -3.54
C PRO A 53 -6.96 -1.55 -2.70
N ASP A 54 -8.10 -0.94 -3.05
CA ASP A 54 -9.38 -1.18 -2.38
C ASP A 54 -9.98 -2.54 -2.76
N GLU A 55 -9.73 -2.96 -4.00
CA GLU A 55 -10.31 -4.17 -4.57
C GLU A 55 -9.26 -5.05 -5.26
N ALA A 56 -9.44 -6.38 -5.20
CA ALA A 56 -8.61 -7.34 -5.92
C ALA A 56 -8.65 -7.14 -7.45
N SER A 57 -9.78 -6.65 -7.97
CA SER A 57 -10.03 -6.37 -9.40
C SER A 57 -9.08 -5.32 -9.98
N GLN A 58 -8.53 -4.44 -9.13
CA GLN A 58 -7.59 -3.39 -9.51
C GLN A 58 -6.16 -3.92 -9.70
N VAL A 59 -5.89 -5.15 -9.26
CA VAL A 59 -4.53 -5.71 -9.21
C VAL A 59 -4.35 -6.76 -10.31
N LYS A 60 -3.38 -6.51 -11.19
CA LYS A 60 -2.99 -7.45 -12.25
C LYS A 60 -1.82 -8.32 -11.80
N LEU A 61 -1.99 -9.63 -11.85
CA LEU A 61 -0.99 -10.59 -11.41
C LEU A 61 -0.61 -11.55 -12.54
N ARG A 62 0.62 -12.06 -12.49
CA ARG A 62 1.09 -13.17 -13.31
C ARG A 62 1.86 -14.14 -12.45
N VAL A 63 1.46 -15.41 -12.44
CA VAL A 63 2.19 -16.44 -11.70
C VAL A 63 3.21 -17.10 -12.61
N LEU A 64 4.44 -17.21 -12.12
CA LEU A 64 5.54 -17.89 -12.78
C LEU A 64 5.97 -19.11 -11.95
N ASN A 65 6.09 -20.27 -12.59
CA ASN A 65 6.54 -21.49 -11.95
C ASN A 65 8.07 -21.46 -11.78
N GLY A 66 8.53 -21.36 -10.55
CA GLY A 66 9.94 -21.50 -10.17
C GLY A 66 10.30 -22.91 -9.71
N THR A 67 9.44 -23.91 -9.92
CA THR A 67 9.64 -25.28 -9.43
C THR A 67 9.71 -26.29 -10.57
N SER A 68 10.00 -27.55 -10.26
CA SER A 68 9.90 -28.66 -11.24
C SER A 68 8.50 -29.29 -11.28
N THR A 69 7.55 -28.80 -10.48
CA THR A 69 6.19 -29.32 -10.42
C THR A 69 5.37 -28.75 -11.58
N PRO A 70 4.89 -29.58 -12.52
CA PRO A 70 4.09 -29.10 -13.65
C PRO A 70 2.72 -28.59 -13.17
N GLY A 71 2.22 -27.53 -13.81
CA GLY A 71 0.88 -26.99 -13.53
C GLY A 71 0.75 -26.18 -12.22
N LEU A 72 1.81 -26.06 -11.42
CA LEU A 72 1.77 -25.33 -10.15
C LEU A 72 1.38 -23.85 -10.36
N ALA A 73 1.94 -23.19 -11.37
CA ALA A 73 1.61 -21.80 -11.65
C ALA A 73 0.15 -21.62 -12.10
N ASP A 74 -0.40 -22.58 -12.86
CA ASP A 74 -1.81 -22.56 -13.26
C ASP A 74 -2.73 -22.74 -12.05
N GLN A 75 -2.41 -23.67 -11.15
CA GLN A 75 -3.17 -23.88 -9.92
C GLN A 75 -3.22 -22.60 -9.07
N VAL A 76 -2.06 -22.01 -8.77
CA VAL A 76 -1.98 -20.77 -7.99
C VAL A 76 -2.66 -19.61 -8.71
N THR A 77 -2.60 -19.58 -10.05
CA THR A 77 -3.34 -18.61 -10.87
C THR A 77 -4.85 -18.73 -10.67
N GLN A 78 -5.40 -19.95 -10.63
CA GLN A 78 -6.82 -20.14 -10.36
C GLN A 78 -7.19 -19.74 -8.93
N GLU A 79 -6.33 -20.01 -7.94
CA GLU A 79 -6.59 -19.59 -6.56
C GLU A 79 -6.67 -18.07 -6.42
N PHE A 80 -5.76 -17.32 -7.05
CA PHE A 80 -5.85 -15.85 -7.08
C PHE A 80 -7.06 -15.36 -7.89
N LYS A 81 -7.37 -15.99 -9.02
CA LYS A 81 -8.56 -15.65 -9.81
C LYS A 81 -9.86 -15.83 -9.00
N ASN A 82 -9.97 -16.92 -8.24
CA ASN A 82 -11.12 -17.19 -7.36
C ASN A 82 -11.26 -16.15 -6.24
N ARG A 83 -10.19 -15.41 -5.93
CA ARG A 83 -10.17 -14.32 -4.95
C ARG A 83 -10.40 -12.94 -5.59
N GLY A 84 -10.72 -12.89 -6.89
CA GLY A 84 -11.11 -11.67 -7.60
C GLY A 84 -9.96 -10.91 -8.27
N PHE A 85 -8.75 -11.47 -8.30
CA PHE A 85 -7.60 -10.83 -8.95
C PHE A 85 -7.65 -10.95 -10.48
N VAL A 86 -7.14 -9.93 -11.17
CA VAL A 86 -7.01 -9.96 -12.63
C VAL A 86 -5.76 -10.72 -13.01
N MET A 87 -5.93 -11.94 -13.51
CA MET A 87 -4.81 -12.83 -13.84
C MET A 87 -4.39 -12.72 -15.30
N GLN A 88 -3.09 -12.61 -15.52
CA GLN A 88 -2.43 -12.87 -16.79
C GLN A 88 -2.17 -14.37 -16.95
N LYS A 89 -1.84 -14.80 -18.18
CA LYS A 89 -1.47 -16.18 -18.46
C LYS A 89 -0.29 -16.60 -17.58
N ALA A 90 -0.42 -17.77 -16.93
CA ALA A 90 0.65 -18.35 -16.15
C ALA A 90 1.87 -18.65 -17.04
N GLY A 91 3.06 -18.62 -16.45
CA GLY A 91 4.30 -18.86 -17.16
C GLY A 91 5.31 -19.68 -16.37
N GLU A 92 6.45 -19.93 -16.98
CA GLU A 92 7.59 -20.59 -16.35
C GLU A 92 8.66 -19.56 -16.02
N ASN A 93 9.30 -19.68 -14.86
CA ASN A 93 10.45 -18.85 -14.52
C ASN A 93 11.73 -19.53 -15.02
N LYS A 94 12.66 -18.73 -15.57
CA LYS A 94 13.93 -19.24 -16.14
C LYS A 94 14.76 -20.02 -15.12
N ASN A 95 14.77 -19.56 -13.87
CA ASN A 95 15.56 -20.16 -12.79
C ASN A 95 14.63 -20.83 -11.79
N LYS A 96 15.09 -21.93 -11.19
CA LYS A 96 14.36 -22.53 -10.07
C LYS A 96 14.55 -21.68 -8.81
N LEU A 97 13.51 -21.61 -8.00
CA LEU A 97 13.47 -20.86 -6.75
C LEU A 97 13.32 -21.84 -5.59
N ALA A 98 14.29 -21.84 -4.67
CA ALA A 98 14.24 -22.69 -3.48
C ALA A 98 13.29 -22.16 -2.39
N LYS A 99 13.03 -20.85 -2.38
CA LYS A 99 12.21 -20.13 -1.40
C LYS A 99 10.71 -20.36 -1.63
N ILE A 100 9.85 -19.77 -0.80
CA ILE A 100 8.38 -19.87 -0.94
C ILE A 100 7.89 -19.12 -2.17
N ALA A 101 8.17 -17.82 -2.24
CA ALA A 101 7.83 -17.01 -3.40
C ALA A 101 8.71 -15.75 -3.49
N VAL A 102 8.83 -15.20 -4.69
CA VAL A 102 9.40 -13.88 -4.94
C VAL A 102 8.34 -13.05 -5.65
N VAL A 103 8.01 -11.89 -5.09
CA VAL A 103 7.07 -10.92 -5.67
C VAL A 103 7.86 -9.87 -6.41
N ARG A 104 7.84 -9.90 -7.74
CA ARG A 104 8.48 -8.90 -8.59
C ARG A 104 7.49 -7.80 -8.92
N TYR A 105 7.85 -6.56 -8.63
CA TYR A 105 6.97 -5.40 -8.82
C TYR A 105 7.75 -4.17 -9.29
N GLY A 106 7.00 -3.20 -9.82
CA GLY A 106 7.53 -1.92 -10.28
C GLY A 106 6.99 -0.77 -9.45
N PRO A 107 7.33 0.49 -9.80
CA PRO A 107 6.92 1.67 -9.05
C PRO A 107 5.40 1.82 -8.90
N LYS A 108 4.64 1.48 -9.96
CA LYS A 108 3.18 1.60 -9.99
C LYS A 108 2.45 0.57 -9.13
N THR A 109 3.12 -0.51 -8.76
CA THR A 109 2.50 -1.68 -8.11
C THR A 109 3.06 -1.95 -6.72
N ALA A 110 3.78 -1.00 -6.11
CA ALA A 110 4.43 -1.20 -4.81
C ALA A 110 3.43 -1.49 -3.67
N GLY A 111 2.38 -0.68 -3.52
CA GLY A 111 1.33 -0.93 -2.51
C GLY A 111 0.62 -2.28 -2.72
N ALA A 112 0.25 -2.58 -3.96
CA ALA A 112 -0.34 -3.88 -4.30
C ALA A 112 0.62 -5.05 -4.02
N ALA A 113 1.91 -4.91 -4.31
CA ALA A 113 2.91 -5.94 -4.05
C ALA A 113 3.07 -6.22 -2.55
N HIS A 114 2.95 -5.19 -1.72
CA HIS A 114 2.93 -5.37 -0.27
C HIS A 114 1.74 -6.23 0.17
N TRP A 115 0.54 -5.96 -0.37
CA TRP A 115 -0.64 -6.78 -0.11
C TRP A 115 -0.46 -8.24 -0.56
N ILE A 116 0.14 -8.46 -1.74
CA ILE A 116 0.40 -9.82 -2.25
C ILE A 116 1.30 -10.63 -1.32
N ARG A 117 2.24 -9.99 -0.60
CA ARG A 117 3.09 -10.71 0.38
C ARG A 117 2.28 -11.31 1.53
N ALA A 118 1.15 -10.70 1.92
CA ALA A 118 0.29 -11.24 2.97
C ALA A 118 -0.33 -12.61 2.59
N PHE A 119 -0.51 -12.89 1.28
CA PHE A 119 -0.96 -14.21 0.80
C PHE A 119 0.07 -15.31 1.00
N PHE A 120 1.32 -14.96 1.26
CA PHE A 120 2.41 -15.85 1.59
C PHE A 120 2.88 -15.66 3.04
N LEU A 121 2.00 -15.15 3.91
CA LEU A 121 2.30 -14.90 5.34
C LEU A 121 3.51 -13.99 5.58
N GLY A 122 3.81 -13.11 4.62
CA GLY A 122 4.97 -12.22 4.67
C GLY A 122 6.29 -12.86 4.24
N GLU A 123 6.32 -14.18 4.01
CA GLU A 123 7.52 -14.95 3.65
C GLU A 123 7.93 -14.82 2.18
N ALA A 124 7.08 -14.18 1.36
CA ALA A 124 7.44 -13.86 -0.01
C ALA A 124 8.42 -12.68 -0.07
N GLU A 125 9.53 -12.89 -0.79
CA GLU A 125 10.56 -11.87 -0.92
C GLU A 125 10.15 -10.78 -1.92
N PRO A 126 10.18 -9.49 -1.50
CA PRO A 126 9.95 -8.39 -2.41
C PRO A 126 11.15 -8.18 -3.34
N GLN A 127 10.91 -8.15 -4.65
CA GLN A 127 11.91 -7.80 -5.66
C GLN A 127 11.44 -6.58 -6.46
N TYR A 128 11.93 -5.41 -6.07
CA TYR A 128 11.63 -4.16 -6.74
C TYR A 128 12.50 -3.97 -8.00
N SER A 129 11.89 -3.47 -9.07
CA SER A 129 12.61 -3.06 -10.28
C SER A 129 12.17 -1.64 -10.69
N PRO A 130 13.04 -0.61 -10.58
CA PRO A 130 12.68 0.77 -10.89
C PRO A 130 12.41 0.98 -12.39
N ALA A 131 13.06 0.20 -13.25
CA ALA A 131 12.89 0.27 -14.71
C ALA A 131 11.57 -0.35 -15.20
N ARG A 132 10.82 -1.03 -14.33
CA ARG A 132 9.61 -1.75 -14.71
C ARG A 132 8.41 -0.83 -14.79
N THR A 133 7.94 -0.55 -16.00
CA THR A 133 6.78 0.34 -16.26
C THR A 133 5.43 -0.38 -16.32
N SER A 134 5.45 -1.72 -16.32
CA SER A 134 4.29 -2.59 -16.34
C SER A 134 3.45 -2.45 -15.07
N ASP A 135 2.13 -2.57 -15.21
CA ASP A 135 1.14 -2.60 -14.13
C ASP A 135 0.84 -4.03 -13.63
N VAL A 136 1.62 -5.03 -14.08
CA VAL A 136 1.49 -6.43 -13.69
C VAL A 136 2.52 -6.78 -12.62
N ILE A 137 2.12 -7.48 -11.55
CA ILE A 137 3.02 -8.07 -10.56
C ILE A 137 3.33 -9.50 -10.98
N ASP A 138 4.62 -9.87 -11.05
CA ASP A 138 5.01 -11.26 -11.34
C ASP A 138 5.30 -11.98 -10.02
N ILE A 139 4.58 -13.06 -9.75
CA ILE A 139 4.74 -13.88 -8.55
C ILE A 139 5.49 -15.14 -8.98
N VAL A 140 6.75 -15.29 -8.56
CA VAL A 140 7.51 -16.52 -8.79
C VAL A 140 7.29 -17.44 -7.62
N VAL A 141 6.63 -18.57 -7.84
CA VAL A 141 6.38 -19.60 -6.82
C VAL A 141 7.56 -20.56 -6.77
N GLY A 142 8.11 -20.83 -5.58
CA GLY A 142 9.27 -21.69 -5.41
C GLY A 142 8.98 -22.99 -4.67
N ALA A 143 10.02 -23.80 -4.44
CA ALA A 143 9.91 -25.19 -3.99
C ALA A 143 9.37 -25.35 -2.56
N GLN A 144 9.52 -24.34 -1.72
CA GLN A 144 8.98 -24.31 -0.37
C GLN A 144 7.50 -23.89 -0.31
N TYR A 145 6.92 -23.44 -1.43
CA TYR A 145 5.50 -23.13 -1.50
C TYR A 145 4.65 -24.37 -1.13
N ARG A 146 3.57 -24.12 -0.41
CA ARG A 146 2.60 -25.15 -0.01
C ARG A 146 1.19 -24.76 -0.42
N GLN A 147 0.75 -23.59 0.02
CA GLN A 147 -0.58 -23.06 -0.26
C GLN A 147 -0.60 -21.55 -0.05
N LEU A 148 -1.58 -20.86 -0.63
CA LEU A 148 -1.89 -19.48 -0.25
C LEU A 148 -2.57 -19.45 1.11
N ALA A 149 -2.22 -18.44 1.91
CA ALA A 149 -2.90 -18.15 3.16
C ALA A 149 -4.41 -17.98 2.97
N THR A 150 -5.21 -18.41 3.94
CA THR A 150 -6.65 -18.18 3.99
C THR A 150 -6.97 -16.69 4.14
N ARG A 151 -8.22 -16.28 3.89
CA ARG A 151 -8.60 -14.86 4.02
C ARG A 151 -8.33 -14.31 5.43
N THR A 152 -8.58 -15.11 6.46
CA THR A 152 -8.31 -14.73 7.86
C THR A 152 -6.81 -14.56 8.11
N GLU A 153 -6.00 -15.51 7.66
CA GLU A 153 -4.54 -15.44 7.78
C GLU A 153 -3.96 -14.29 6.97
N VAL A 154 -4.50 -13.98 5.78
CA VAL A 154 -4.10 -12.81 4.99
C VAL A 154 -4.36 -11.52 5.76
N ASN A 155 -5.54 -11.37 6.37
CA ASN A 155 -5.86 -10.17 7.15
C ASN A 155 -4.96 -10.04 8.38
N GLN A 156 -4.68 -11.15 9.06
CA GLN A 156 -3.76 -11.17 10.20
C GLN A 156 -2.32 -10.87 9.78
N SER A 157 -1.87 -11.47 8.68
CA SER A 157 -0.53 -11.24 8.12
C SER A 157 -0.39 -9.79 7.67
N LEU A 158 -1.40 -9.21 7.02
CA LEU A 158 -1.38 -7.81 6.62
C LEU A 158 -1.32 -6.87 7.85
N ALA A 159 -2.00 -7.21 8.94
CA ALA A 159 -1.91 -6.45 10.19
C ALA A 159 -0.56 -6.60 10.91
N GLN A 160 0.16 -7.71 10.69
CA GLN A 160 1.48 -7.97 11.26
C GLN A 160 2.62 -7.44 10.39
N LEU A 161 2.40 -7.36 9.08
CA LEU A 161 3.32 -6.70 8.16
C LEU A 161 3.40 -5.23 8.56
N SER A 162 4.62 -4.75 8.79
CA SER A 162 4.89 -3.33 8.92
C SER A 162 4.45 -2.58 7.68
N GLU A 163 4.22 -1.28 7.78
CA GLU A 163 3.84 -0.45 6.64
C GLU A 163 4.77 -0.69 5.43
N PRO A 164 4.25 -0.59 4.19
CA PRO A 164 5.07 -0.74 3.01
C PRO A 164 6.28 0.21 3.06
N GLU A 165 7.48 -0.32 2.95
CA GLU A 165 8.68 0.50 2.90
C GLU A 165 8.86 1.11 1.51
N LEU A 166 9.39 2.33 1.44
CA LEU A 166 9.79 2.92 0.17
C LEU A 166 10.91 2.11 -0.47
N PRO A 167 10.74 1.69 -1.75
CA PRO A 167 11.82 1.07 -2.47
C PRO A 167 13.01 2.02 -2.65
N PRO A 168 14.25 1.50 -2.69
CA PRO A 168 15.43 2.33 -2.84
C PRO A 168 15.40 3.11 -4.16
N GLY A 169 15.63 4.42 -4.08
CA GLY A 169 15.62 5.33 -5.23
C GLY A 169 14.22 5.72 -5.73
N ALA A 170 13.16 5.19 -5.13
CA ALA A 170 11.80 5.66 -5.36
C ALA A 170 11.47 6.87 -4.48
N CYS A 171 10.45 7.62 -4.89
CA CYS A 171 9.92 8.72 -4.10
C CYS A 171 8.40 8.63 -4.00
N LEU A 172 7.83 9.05 -2.87
CA LEU A 172 6.38 9.01 -2.68
C LEU A 172 5.68 9.89 -3.72
N ALA A 173 4.63 9.31 -4.31
CA ALA A 173 3.75 9.98 -5.26
C ALA A 173 2.79 10.93 -4.52
#